data_AF-A0ABC8U527-F1
#
_entry.id   AF-A0ABC8U527-F1
#
_cell.length_a   1.000
_cell.length_b   1.000
_cell.length_c   1.000
_cell.angle_alpha   90.00
_cell.angle_beta   90.00
_cell.angle_gamma   90.00
#
_symmetry.space_group_name_H-M   'P 1'
#
loop_
_entity.id
_entity.type
_entity.pdbx_description
1 polymer ?
#
loop_
_entity_poly.entity_id
_entity_poly.type
_entity_poly.pdbx_seq_one_letter_code
_entity_poly.pdbx_strand_id
1 'polypeptide(L)'
;MLEFLKNLIALTDIRLMDFSASYYYMKNLRGLFLMALGQDWIVMFIFDIRRGLNTVRRICREYEISGVFGPIFELLDCDEKFFTAVEVTAGNSLFHVVVENDGISTQIIRHLNAQKGGRVTFIPLNRVKAPQVAYPESSDVIPLLKKLRFSRDYTPAFAQVFARTVICRDLDVATRVARSDGLDCITMEGDQVSKKGGMTGGFYDYRRSKLKFMNVIRQNTKSINMKEDELEKTLEDDYQRTLQDEAKELEQLLGKRNMLLTKQEEYSKKIRELGPLSSDAFETYKRRSIKELYKMLHKCNEQLQQFSHVNKKALDQYVNFTEQREELQRRQAELDAGDEKIKELISVLDQRKDESIERTFKGVAKHFREVFSELVQGGHGFLVMMKKKFLLFVVMDILIYVS
;
A
#
# COMPACT_ATOMS: atom_id res chain seq x y z
N MET A 1 -32.46 -7.69 -45.62
CA MET A 1 -31.27 -6.81 -45.55
C MET A 1 -29.98 -7.59 -45.82
N LEU A 2 -29.72 -8.72 -45.14
CA LEU A 2 -28.59 -9.60 -45.43
C LEU A 2 -28.60 -10.19 -46.86
N GLU A 3 -29.77 -10.62 -47.38
CA GLU A 3 -29.92 -11.09 -48.77
C GLU A 3 -29.51 -10.04 -49.81
N PHE A 4 -29.87 -8.77 -49.56
CA PHE A 4 -29.61 -7.66 -50.47
C PHE A 4 -28.13 -7.27 -50.47
N LEU A 5 -27.48 -7.31 -49.30
CA LEU A 5 -26.03 -7.13 -49.15
C LEU A 5 -25.23 -8.25 -49.83
N LYS A 6 -25.71 -9.51 -49.77
CA LYS A 6 -25.08 -10.63 -50.48
C LYS A 6 -25.15 -10.48 -52.00
N ASN A 7 -26.29 -10.02 -52.53
CA ASN A 7 -26.46 -9.80 -53.98
C ASN A 7 -25.65 -8.59 -54.49
N LEU A 8 -25.46 -7.55 -53.68
CA LEU A 8 -24.63 -6.40 -54.08
C LEU A 8 -23.13 -6.75 -54.15
N ILE A 9 -22.65 -7.60 -53.24
CA ILE A 9 -21.26 -8.09 -53.22
C ILE A 9 -21.00 -9.05 -54.39
N ALA A 10 -22.00 -9.81 -54.84
CA ALA A 10 -21.89 -10.70 -55.99
C ALA A 10 -21.85 -9.96 -57.35
N LEU A 11 -22.37 -8.73 -57.42
CA LEU A 11 -22.40 -7.91 -58.64
C LEU A 11 -21.14 -7.06 -58.84
N THR A 12 -20.35 -6.86 -57.79
CA THR A 12 -19.09 -6.11 -57.87
C THR A 12 -17.94 -7.07 -57.61
N ASP A 13 -17.27 -7.50 -58.68
CA ASP A 13 -16.08 -8.38 -58.67
C ASP A 13 -14.88 -7.64 -58.04
N ILE A 14 -14.94 -7.37 -56.73
CA ILE A 14 -13.92 -6.65 -55.97
C ILE A 14 -13.01 -7.69 -55.33
N ARG A 15 -12.04 -8.17 -56.11
CA ARG A 15 -10.83 -8.79 -55.55
C ARG A 15 -9.98 -7.69 -54.91
N LEU A 16 -9.69 -7.84 -53.62
CA LEU A 16 -8.56 -7.26 -52.89
C LEU A 16 -8.19 -5.83 -53.30
N MET A 17 -8.90 -4.83 -52.76
CA MET A 17 -8.40 -3.46 -52.71
C MET A 17 -8.48 -2.91 -51.29
N ASP A 18 -7.42 -2.22 -50.91
CA ASP A 18 -7.05 -1.71 -49.58
C ASP A 18 -8.21 -1.25 -48.69
N PHE A 19 -8.10 -1.64 -47.41
CA PHE A 19 -9.01 -1.30 -46.31
C PHE A 19 -9.22 0.22 -46.11
N SER A 20 -8.36 1.07 -46.69
CA SER A 20 -8.47 2.54 -46.63
C SER A 20 -9.48 3.14 -47.62
N ALA A 21 -9.73 2.50 -48.77
CA ALA A 21 -10.69 2.98 -49.77
C ALA A 21 -12.16 2.67 -49.41
N SER A 22 -12.38 1.61 -48.62
CA SER A 22 -13.70 1.13 -48.22
C SER A 22 -14.44 2.12 -47.29
N TYR A 23 -13.70 2.86 -46.44
CA TYR A 23 -14.30 3.85 -45.55
C TYR A 23 -14.81 5.10 -46.30
N TYR A 24 -14.12 5.50 -47.37
CA TYR A 24 -14.52 6.65 -48.19
C TYR A 24 -15.75 6.31 -49.05
N TYR A 25 -15.81 5.09 -49.60
CA TYR A 25 -16.97 4.61 -50.36
C TYR A 25 -18.21 4.37 -49.48
N MET A 26 -18.06 3.85 -48.25
CA MET A 26 -19.19 3.69 -47.32
C MET A 26 -19.84 5.03 -46.92
N LYS A 27 -19.07 6.12 -46.84
CA LYS A 27 -19.60 7.46 -46.53
C LYS A 27 -20.46 8.01 -47.67
N ASN A 28 -20.06 7.77 -48.92
CA ASN A 28 -20.81 8.20 -50.10
C ASN A 28 -22.01 7.30 -50.41
N LEU A 29 -21.91 5.98 -50.16
CA LEU A 29 -23.05 5.06 -50.33
C LEU A 29 -24.19 5.35 -49.36
N ARG A 30 -23.92 5.86 -48.15
CA ARG A 30 -24.99 6.24 -47.21
C ARG A 30 -25.88 7.37 -47.75
N GLY A 31 -25.30 8.30 -48.51
CA GLY A 31 -26.03 9.37 -49.19
C GLY A 31 -26.87 8.85 -50.36
N LEU A 32 -26.30 7.96 -51.19
CA LEU A 32 -27.03 7.30 -52.29
C LEU A 32 -28.15 6.38 -51.79
N PHE A 33 -27.94 5.69 -50.66
CA PHE A 33 -28.92 4.78 -50.05
C PHE A 33 -30.14 5.53 -49.48
N LEU A 34 -29.94 6.76 -48.99
CA LEU A 34 -31.05 7.63 -48.54
C LEU A 34 -31.84 8.22 -49.73
N MET A 35 -31.17 8.52 -50.86
CA MET A 35 -31.86 8.93 -52.10
C MET A 35 -32.66 7.79 -52.73
N ALA A 36 -32.15 6.55 -52.70
CA ALA A 36 -32.80 5.38 -53.32
C ALA A 36 -34.06 4.90 -52.59
N LEU A 37 -34.26 5.28 -51.32
CA LEU A 37 -35.42 4.87 -50.51
C LEU A 37 -36.60 5.85 -50.57
N GLY A 38 -36.56 6.89 -51.41
CA GLY A 38 -37.67 7.83 -51.54
C GLY A 38 -38.11 8.43 -50.20
N GLN A 39 -37.16 8.69 -49.29
CA GLN A 39 -37.47 9.19 -47.95
C GLN A 39 -37.63 10.71 -47.97
N ASP A 40 -38.80 11.14 -47.49
CA ASP A 40 -39.28 12.51 -47.40
C ASP A 40 -38.21 13.53 -47.00
N TRP A 41 -38.32 14.74 -47.55
CA TRP A 41 -37.52 15.91 -47.19
C TRP A 41 -37.47 16.16 -45.66
N ILE A 42 -38.49 15.68 -44.93
CA ILE A 42 -38.59 15.69 -43.46
C ILE A 42 -37.45 14.90 -42.79
N VAL A 43 -37.04 13.75 -43.32
CA VAL A 43 -35.95 12.93 -42.74
C VAL A 43 -34.61 13.62 -42.93
N MET A 44 -34.38 14.22 -44.10
CA MET A 44 -33.18 15.02 -44.38
C MET A 44 -33.13 16.29 -43.52
N PHE A 45 -34.28 16.91 -43.28
CA PHE A 45 -34.41 18.10 -42.44
C PHE A 45 -34.17 17.82 -40.95
N ILE A 46 -34.69 16.70 -40.42
CA ILE A 46 -34.43 16.26 -39.04
C ILE A 46 -32.94 15.91 -38.86
N PHE A 47 -32.30 15.35 -39.88
CA PHE A 47 -30.87 15.05 -39.84
C PHE A 47 -30.00 16.31 -39.72
N ASP A 48 -30.36 17.38 -40.43
CA ASP A 48 -29.61 18.64 -40.40
C ASP A 48 -29.75 19.39 -39.05
N ILE A 49 -30.97 19.39 -38.48
CA ILE A 49 -31.19 19.94 -37.12
C ILE A 49 -30.40 19.15 -36.06
N ARG A 50 -30.46 17.82 -36.12
CA ARG A 50 -29.73 16.97 -35.16
C ARG A 50 -28.22 17.17 -35.27
N ARG A 51 -27.71 17.29 -36.49
CA ARG A 51 -26.30 17.63 -36.74
C ARG A 51 -25.96 18.99 -36.12
N GLY A 52 -26.79 20.01 -36.38
CA GLY A 52 -26.64 21.35 -35.81
C GLY A 52 -26.55 21.34 -34.29
N LEU A 53 -27.50 20.72 -33.60
CA LEU A 53 -27.52 20.64 -32.13
C LEU A 53 -26.31 19.90 -31.55
N ASN A 54 -25.89 18.80 -32.19
CA ASN A 54 -24.69 18.08 -31.77
C ASN A 54 -23.42 18.90 -31.96
N THR A 55 -23.32 19.64 -33.06
CA THR A 55 -22.17 20.53 -33.30
C THR A 55 -22.15 21.69 -32.32
N VAL A 56 -23.31 22.27 -31.97
CA VAL A 56 -23.40 23.30 -30.92
C VAL A 56 -22.87 22.76 -29.59
N ARG A 57 -23.31 21.57 -29.14
CA ARG A 57 -22.81 20.95 -27.91
C ARG A 57 -21.29 20.74 -27.93
N ARG A 58 -20.75 20.32 -29.08
CA ARG A 58 -19.30 20.13 -29.24
C ARG A 58 -18.55 21.45 -29.14
N ILE A 59 -19.02 22.49 -29.85
CA ILE A 59 -18.42 23.84 -29.81
C ILE A 59 -18.44 24.39 -28.38
N CYS A 60 -19.54 24.25 -27.65
CA CYS A 60 -19.62 24.71 -26.26
C CYS A 60 -18.58 24.04 -25.36
N ARG A 61 -18.30 22.74 -25.56
CA ARG A 61 -17.27 22.02 -24.80
C ARG A 61 -15.85 22.38 -25.22
N GLU A 62 -15.60 22.50 -26.52
CA GLU A 62 -14.27 22.75 -27.09
C GLU A 62 -13.76 24.17 -26.81
N TYR A 63 -14.66 25.15 -26.80
CA TYR A 63 -14.34 26.57 -26.58
C TYR A 63 -14.84 27.10 -25.23
N GLU A 64 -15.24 26.22 -24.31
CA GLU A 64 -15.72 26.56 -22.96
C GLU A 64 -16.79 27.67 -22.91
N ILE A 65 -17.69 27.67 -23.89
CA ILE A 65 -18.73 28.70 -24.02
C ILE A 65 -19.85 28.40 -23.02
N SER A 66 -19.98 29.22 -21.99
CA SER A 66 -21.06 29.19 -21.01
C SER A 66 -22.28 30.03 -21.46
N GLY A 67 -23.39 29.93 -20.73
CA GLY A 67 -24.64 30.69 -21.01
C GLY A 67 -25.52 30.11 -22.13
N VAL A 68 -25.32 28.84 -22.49
CA VAL A 68 -26.21 28.08 -23.38
C VAL A 68 -27.08 27.15 -22.54
N PHE A 69 -28.39 27.41 -22.46
CA PHE A 69 -29.31 26.64 -21.63
C PHE A 69 -29.79 25.36 -22.33
N GLY A 70 -29.93 25.41 -23.66
CA GLY A 70 -30.33 24.26 -24.47
C GLY A 70 -31.61 24.50 -25.29
N PRO A 71 -32.03 23.51 -26.08
CA PRO A 71 -33.22 23.62 -26.92
C PRO A 71 -34.53 23.58 -26.10
N ILE A 72 -35.59 24.21 -26.61
CA ILE A 72 -36.90 24.28 -25.93
C ILE A 72 -37.39 22.90 -25.48
N PHE A 73 -37.24 21.86 -26.31
CA PHE A 73 -37.72 20.52 -25.98
C PHE A 73 -37.04 19.92 -24.72
N GLU A 74 -35.83 20.35 -24.35
CA GLU A 74 -35.12 19.87 -23.15
C GLU A 74 -35.53 20.65 -21.90
N LEU A 75 -35.91 21.91 -22.09
CA LEU A 75 -36.34 22.83 -21.04
C LEU A 75 -37.85 22.72 -20.74
N LEU A 76 -38.59 21.98 -21.56
CA LEU A 76 -40.02 21.78 -21.48
C LEU A 76 -40.39 20.47 -20.78
N ASP A 77 -41.42 20.52 -19.95
CA ASP A 77 -42.14 19.35 -19.47
C ASP A 77 -43.65 19.56 -19.57
N CYS A 78 -44.41 18.53 -19.98
CA CYS A 78 -45.87 18.61 -20.11
C CYS A 78 -46.52 17.23 -20.03
N ASP A 79 -47.84 17.20 -19.83
CA ASP A 79 -48.61 15.95 -19.81
C ASP A 79 -48.73 15.36 -21.23
N GLU A 80 -48.73 14.03 -21.35
CA GLU A 80 -48.77 13.34 -22.66
C GLU A 80 -49.97 13.72 -23.53
N LYS A 81 -51.10 14.05 -22.89
CA LYS A 81 -52.32 14.51 -23.57
C LYS A 81 -52.11 15.76 -24.42
N PHE A 82 -51.09 16.56 -24.13
CA PHE A 82 -50.78 17.79 -24.86
C PHE A 82 -49.63 17.64 -25.86
N PHE A 83 -49.01 16.46 -25.98
CA PHE A 83 -47.84 16.29 -26.85
C PHE A 83 -48.12 16.69 -28.29
N THR A 84 -49.24 16.23 -28.86
CA THR A 84 -49.63 16.57 -30.23
C THR A 84 -49.79 18.08 -30.40
N ALA A 85 -50.56 18.71 -29.50
CA ALA A 85 -50.78 20.16 -29.55
C ALA A 85 -49.47 20.95 -29.45
N VAL A 86 -48.57 20.56 -28.55
CA VAL A 86 -47.25 21.20 -28.38
C VAL A 86 -46.37 20.99 -29.60
N GLU A 87 -46.29 19.77 -30.13
CA GLU A 87 -45.42 19.42 -31.25
C GLU A 87 -45.84 20.10 -32.55
N VAL A 88 -47.14 20.12 -32.85
CA VAL A 88 -47.67 20.80 -34.03
C VAL A 88 -47.51 22.31 -33.88
N THR A 89 -47.84 22.87 -32.70
CA THR A 89 -47.71 24.32 -32.45
C THR A 89 -46.28 24.82 -32.58
N ALA A 90 -45.34 24.16 -31.90
CA ALA A 90 -43.96 24.61 -31.90
C ALA A 90 -43.22 24.20 -33.17
N GLY A 91 -43.56 23.07 -33.80
CA GLY A 91 -42.91 22.58 -35.00
C GLY A 91 -41.38 22.57 -34.86
N ASN A 92 -40.71 23.39 -35.68
CA ASN A 92 -39.25 23.52 -35.64
C ASN A 92 -38.74 24.36 -34.46
N SER A 93 -39.58 25.20 -33.86
CA SER A 93 -39.23 26.00 -32.69
C SER A 93 -38.94 25.16 -31.45
N LEU A 94 -39.37 23.90 -31.41
CA LEU A 94 -38.94 22.94 -30.38
C LEU A 94 -37.41 22.80 -30.29
N PHE A 95 -36.72 22.94 -31.42
CA PHE A 95 -35.26 22.78 -31.51
C PHE A 95 -34.51 24.10 -31.39
N HIS A 96 -35.19 25.22 -31.17
CA HIS A 96 -34.52 26.50 -30.98
C HIS A 96 -33.78 26.50 -29.64
N VAL A 97 -32.51 26.92 -29.67
CA VAL A 97 -31.62 26.90 -28.51
C VAL A 97 -31.72 28.21 -27.74
N VAL A 98 -32.13 28.13 -26.48
CA VAL A 98 -32.20 29.27 -25.57
C VAL A 98 -30.80 29.59 -25.04
N VAL A 99 -30.42 30.86 -25.15
CA VAL A 99 -29.11 31.37 -24.70
C VAL A 99 -29.31 32.64 -23.88
N GLU A 100 -28.37 32.93 -22.99
CA GLU A 100 -28.42 34.12 -22.14
C GLU A 100 -28.37 35.42 -22.96
N ASN A 101 -27.44 35.50 -23.92
CA ASN A 101 -27.18 36.70 -24.69
C ASN A 101 -26.97 36.39 -26.19
N ASP A 102 -27.36 37.32 -27.07
CA ASP A 102 -27.13 37.22 -28.51
C ASP A 102 -25.64 37.16 -28.90
N GLY A 103 -24.74 37.72 -28.08
CA GLY A 103 -23.28 37.58 -28.26
C GLY A 103 -22.84 36.11 -28.31
N ILE A 104 -23.37 35.28 -27.40
CA ILE A 104 -23.11 33.83 -27.33
C ILE A 104 -23.58 33.15 -28.62
N SER A 105 -24.80 33.46 -29.07
CA SER A 105 -25.32 32.89 -30.31
C SER A 105 -24.46 33.26 -31.52
N THR A 106 -23.96 34.49 -31.60
CA THR A 106 -23.10 34.96 -32.69
C THR A 106 -21.77 34.22 -32.72
N GLN A 107 -21.16 34.03 -31.55
CA GLN A 107 -19.93 33.26 -31.41
C GLN A 107 -20.13 31.82 -31.90
N ILE A 108 -21.18 31.14 -31.43
CA ILE A 108 -21.47 29.75 -31.82
C ILE A 108 -21.75 29.66 -33.33
N ILE A 109 -22.51 30.61 -33.91
CA ILE A 109 -22.80 30.64 -35.35
C ILE A 109 -21.52 30.76 -36.18
N ARG A 110 -20.54 31.57 -35.76
CA ARG A 110 -19.25 31.69 -36.46
C ARG A 110 -18.53 30.35 -36.55
N HIS A 111 -18.44 29.63 -35.43
CA HIS A 111 -17.84 28.30 -35.40
C HIS A 111 -18.66 27.26 -36.19
N LEU A 112 -19.99 27.34 -36.11
CA LEU A 112 -20.91 26.46 -36.85
C LEU A 112 -20.71 26.61 -38.37
N ASN A 113 -20.58 27.85 -38.86
CA ASN A 113 -20.32 28.14 -40.28
C ASN A 113 -18.94 27.66 -40.72
N ALA A 114 -17.90 27.91 -39.92
CA ALA A 114 -16.54 27.47 -40.21
C ALA A 114 -16.45 25.94 -40.37
N GLN A 115 -17.20 25.20 -39.55
CA GLN A 115 -17.21 23.74 -39.56
C GLN A 115 -18.29 23.13 -40.46
N LYS A 116 -19.10 23.95 -41.16
CA LYS A 116 -20.31 23.51 -41.89
C LYS A 116 -21.18 22.57 -41.04
N GLY A 117 -21.42 23.00 -39.80
CA GLY A 117 -22.02 22.22 -38.72
C GLY A 117 -23.53 22.00 -38.80
N GLY A 118 -24.19 22.51 -39.83
CA GLY A 118 -25.65 22.50 -39.96
C GLY A 118 -26.27 23.85 -39.61
N ARG A 119 -27.60 23.88 -39.43
CA ARG A 119 -28.35 25.11 -39.16
C ARG A 119 -29.07 25.04 -37.82
N VAL A 120 -28.90 26.07 -37.00
CA VAL A 120 -29.52 26.18 -35.67
C VAL A 120 -30.08 27.58 -35.49
N THR A 121 -31.25 27.67 -34.87
CA THR A 121 -31.89 28.94 -34.49
C THR A 121 -31.74 29.14 -32.99
N PHE A 122 -31.35 30.34 -32.57
CA PHE A 122 -31.15 30.69 -31.17
C PHE A 122 -32.23 31.67 -30.69
N ILE A 123 -32.60 31.57 -29.41
CA ILE A 123 -33.48 32.51 -28.72
C ILE A 123 -32.68 33.19 -27.60
N PRO A 124 -32.13 34.38 -27.85
CA PRO A 124 -31.38 35.13 -26.86
C PRO A 124 -32.30 35.81 -25.84
N LEU A 125 -32.17 35.46 -24.56
CA LEU A 125 -33.03 35.94 -23.47
C LEU A 125 -32.98 37.46 -23.31
N ASN A 126 -31.83 38.08 -23.56
CA ASN A 126 -31.67 39.54 -23.50
C ASN A 126 -32.41 40.31 -24.62
N ARG A 127 -32.84 39.66 -25.71
CA ARG A 127 -33.52 40.32 -26.84
C ARG A 127 -34.95 39.84 -27.09
N VAL A 128 -35.28 38.62 -26.69
CA VAL A 128 -36.63 38.07 -26.89
C VAL A 128 -37.67 38.93 -26.18
N LYS A 129 -38.73 39.28 -26.90
CA LYS A 129 -39.87 40.01 -26.35
C LYS A 129 -41.07 39.08 -26.30
N ALA A 130 -41.56 38.82 -25.10
CA ALA A 130 -42.80 38.08 -24.91
C ALA A 130 -43.97 38.88 -25.51
N PRO A 131 -44.80 38.26 -26.37
CA PRO A 131 -46.00 38.93 -26.87
C PRO A 131 -46.99 39.13 -25.71
N GLN A 132 -47.57 40.33 -25.63
CA GLN A 132 -48.71 40.57 -24.74
C GLN A 132 -49.96 40.05 -25.44
N VAL A 133 -50.64 39.11 -24.79
CA VAL A 133 -51.79 38.39 -25.38
C VAL A 133 -52.93 38.42 -24.38
N ALA A 134 -54.08 38.96 -24.81
CA ALA A 134 -55.34 38.81 -24.09
C ALA A 134 -55.97 37.47 -24.50
N TYR A 135 -56.38 36.68 -23.51
CA TYR A 135 -57.04 35.41 -23.75
C TYR A 135 -58.54 35.55 -23.51
N PRO A 136 -59.40 34.97 -24.37
CA PRO A 136 -60.83 35.01 -24.15
C PRO A 136 -61.21 34.23 -22.89
N GLU A 137 -62.13 34.78 -22.09
CA GLU A 137 -62.67 34.14 -20.89
C GLU A 137 -63.81 33.18 -21.29
N SER A 138 -63.45 32.06 -21.90
CA SER A 138 -64.39 30.99 -22.24
C SER A 138 -63.88 29.66 -21.70
N SER A 139 -64.80 28.80 -21.25
CA SER A 139 -64.49 27.42 -20.83
C SER A 139 -63.92 26.57 -21.96
N ASP A 140 -64.15 26.98 -23.21
CA ASP A 140 -63.83 26.19 -24.40
C ASP A 140 -62.44 26.53 -24.96
N VAL A 141 -61.75 27.50 -24.35
CA VAL A 141 -60.45 28.00 -24.78
C VAL A 141 -59.46 27.96 -23.62
N ILE A 142 -58.35 27.27 -23.81
CA ILE A 142 -57.31 27.13 -22.79
C ILE A 142 -55.97 27.59 -23.36
N PRO A 143 -55.29 28.58 -22.76
CA PRO A 143 -53.96 28.98 -23.21
C PRO A 143 -52.96 27.81 -23.12
N LEU A 144 -52.33 27.46 -24.25
CA LEU A 144 -51.42 26.31 -24.32
C LEU A 144 -50.24 26.51 -23.35
N LEU A 145 -49.68 27.72 -23.30
CA LEU A 145 -48.57 28.08 -22.42
C LEU A 145 -48.85 27.76 -20.94
N LYS A 146 -50.09 27.90 -20.47
CA LYS A 146 -50.48 27.61 -19.07
C LYS A 146 -50.47 26.11 -18.73
N LYS A 147 -50.40 25.23 -19.73
CA LYS A 147 -50.34 23.77 -19.54
C LYS A 147 -48.91 23.21 -19.62
N LEU A 148 -47.92 24.07 -19.82
CA LEU A 148 -46.51 23.70 -19.91
C LEU A 148 -45.81 23.97 -18.57
N ARG A 149 -44.87 23.09 -18.20
CA ARG A 149 -43.99 23.24 -17.03
C ARG A 149 -42.58 23.57 -17.52
N PHE A 150 -42.02 24.70 -17.05
CA PHE A 150 -40.67 25.18 -17.39
C PHE A 150 -40.19 26.20 -16.33
N SER A 151 -38.89 26.51 -16.29
CA SER A 151 -38.33 27.53 -15.37
C SER A 151 -38.79 28.94 -15.72
N ARG A 152 -39.05 29.77 -14.71
CA ARG A 152 -39.48 31.17 -14.90
C ARG A 152 -38.47 32.01 -15.67
N ASP A 153 -37.19 31.67 -15.60
CA ASP A 153 -36.11 32.36 -16.31
C ASP A 153 -36.29 32.29 -17.83
N TYR A 154 -36.97 31.25 -18.32
CA TYR A 154 -37.20 31.01 -19.75
C TYR A 154 -38.56 31.51 -20.24
N THR A 155 -39.35 32.17 -19.37
CA THR A 155 -40.68 32.68 -19.71
C THR A 155 -40.71 33.48 -21.02
N PRO A 156 -39.76 34.40 -21.30
CA PRO A 156 -39.77 35.14 -22.56
C PRO A 156 -39.64 34.24 -23.80
N ALA A 157 -38.78 33.21 -23.74
CA ALA A 157 -38.57 32.27 -24.85
C ALA A 157 -39.80 31.38 -25.08
N PHE A 158 -40.39 30.84 -24.01
CA PHE A 158 -41.61 30.02 -24.11
C PHE A 158 -42.81 30.86 -24.54
N ALA A 159 -42.93 32.10 -24.06
CA ALA A 159 -44.00 33.00 -24.48
C ALA A 159 -43.89 33.36 -25.98
N GLN A 160 -42.68 33.55 -26.52
CA GLN A 160 -42.49 33.77 -27.95
C GLN A 160 -43.09 32.63 -28.80
N VAL A 161 -42.96 31.38 -28.35
CA VAL A 161 -43.37 30.20 -29.12
C VAL A 161 -44.84 29.85 -28.87
N PHE A 162 -45.30 29.88 -27.63
CA PHE A 162 -46.59 29.29 -27.24
C PHE A 162 -47.65 30.30 -26.79
N ALA A 163 -47.30 31.57 -26.49
CA ALA A 163 -48.28 32.49 -25.90
C ALA A 163 -49.41 32.87 -26.87
N ARG A 164 -49.18 32.83 -28.17
CA ARG A 164 -50.20 33.16 -29.18
C ARG A 164 -51.14 31.99 -29.51
N THR A 165 -50.90 30.82 -28.92
CA THR A 165 -51.65 29.61 -29.25
C THR A 165 -52.56 29.19 -28.10
N VAL A 166 -53.82 28.92 -28.44
CA VAL A 166 -54.83 28.43 -27.50
C VAL A 166 -55.38 27.08 -27.95
N ILE A 167 -55.63 26.20 -26.98
CA ILE A 167 -56.28 24.92 -27.19
C ILE A 167 -57.79 25.17 -27.23
N CYS A 168 -58.45 24.73 -28.30
CA CYS A 168 -59.90 24.80 -28.47
C CYS A 168 -60.52 23.41 -28.37
N ARG A 169 -61.78 23.33 -27.94
CA ARG A 169 -62.54 22.06 -27.88
C ARG A 169 -62.65 21.40 -29.25
N ASP A 170 -62.97 22.18 -30.27
CA ASP A 170 -63.26 21.72 -31.63
C ASP A 170 -62.85 22.77 -32.68
N LEU A 171 -62.92 22.38 -33.95
CA LEU A 171 -62.49 23.21 -35.08
C LEU A 171 -63.38 24.44 -35.28
N ASP A 172 -64.66 24.37 -34.90
CA ASP A 172 -65.61 25.46 -35.02
C ASP A 172 -65.28 26.58 -34.03
N VAL A 173 -65.02 26.22 -32.77
CA VAL A 173 -64.51 27.14 -31.74
C VAL A 173 -63.16 27.72 -32.18
N ALA A 174 -62.25 26.89 -32.70
CA ALA A 174 -60.94 27.33 -33.18
C ALA A 174 -61.05 28.38 -34.31
N THR A 175 -61.95 28.15 -35.26
CA THR A 175 -62.16 29.07 -36.39
C THR A 175 -62.76 30.40 -35.93
N ARG A 176 -63.69 30.37 -34.98
CA ARG A 176 -64.27 31.58 -34.39
C ARG A 176 -63.20 32.40 -33.67
N VAL A 177 -62.47 31.78 -32.73
CA VAL A 177 -61.45 32.43 -31.89
C VAL A 177 -60.29 32.99 -32.73
N ALA A 178 -59.85 32.24 -33.76
CA ALA A 178 -58.80 32.72 -34.65
C ALA A 178 -59.19 34.00 -35.40
N ARG A 179 -60.47 34.17 -35.73
CA ARG A 179 -61.00 35.37 -36.41
C ARG A 179 -61.29 36.52 -35.45
N SER A 180 -61.91 36.25 -34.29
CA SER A 180 -62.31 37.29 -33.35
C SER A 180 -61.15 37.84 -32.52
N ASP A 181 -60.30 36.94 -32.00
CA ASP A 181 -59.29 37.28 -30.99
C ASP A 181 -57.87 37.36 -31.58
N GLY A 182 -57.68 36.98 -32.85
CA GLY A 182 -56.39 37.06 -33.53
C GLY A 182 -55.31 36.13 -32.94
N LEU A 183 -55.76 34.99 -32.39
CA LEU A 183 -54.94 33.93 -31.80
C LEU A 183 -54.80 32.75 -32.74
N ASP A 184 -53.68 32.06 -32.65
CA ASP A 184 -53.54 30.75 -33.30
C ASP A 184 -54.27 29.73 -32.42
N CYS A 185 -55.03 28.83 -33.03
CA CYS A 185 -55.88 27.87 -32.33
C CYS A 185 -55.45 26.45 -32.69
N ILE A 186 -55.52 25.53 -31.74
CA ILE A 186 -55.21 24.12 -31.95
C ILE A 186 -56.20 23.22 -31.21
N THR A 187 -56.63 22.11 -31.81
CA THR A 187 -57.42 21.08 -31.13
C THR A 187 -56.52 20.08 -30.40
N MET A 188 -57.10 19.25 -29.54
CA MET A 188 -56.35 18.16 -28.89
C MET A 188 -55.80 17.13 -29.90
N GLU A 189 -56.43 17.01 -31.08
CA GLU A 189 -56.04 16.09 -32.14
C GLU A 189 -54.92 16.64 -33.04
N GLY A 190 -54.61 17.94 -32.93
CA GLY A 190 -53.54 18.59 -33.67
C GLY A 190 -53.98 19.40 -34.88
N ASP A 191 -55.29 19.58 -35.09
CA ASP A 191 -55.79 20.49 -36.13
C ASP A 191 -55.53 21.94 -35.71
N GLN A 192 -54.85 22.69 -36.56
CA GLN A 192 -54.42 24.05 -36.32
C GLN A 192 -55.18 25.04 -37.22
N VAL A 193 -55.64 26.14 -36.62
CA VAL A 193 -56.17 27.31 -37.33
C VAL A 193 -55.32 28.51 -36.97
N SER A 194 -54.61 29.07 -37.94
CA SER A 194 -53.84 30.28 -37.73
C SER A 194 -54.75 31.51 -37.72
N LYS A 195 -54.37 32.52 -36.94
CA LYS A 195 -54.97 33.87 -36.98
C LYS A 195 -54.97 34.50 -38.38
N LYS A 196 -54.08 34.04 -39.28
CA LYS A 196 -54.00 34.49 -40.67
C LYS A 196 -54.99 33.76 -41.60
N GLY A 197 -55.82 32.87 -41.07
CA GLY A 197 -56.80 32.09 -41.82
C GLY A 197 -56.27 30.79 -42.42
N GLY A 198 -54.98 30.48 -42.27
CA GLY A 198 -54.43 29.18 -42.67
C GLY A 198 -54.95 28.06 -41.77
N MET A 199 -55.40 26.96 -42.36
CA MET A 199 -55.88 25.78 -41.64
C MET A 199 -54.98 24.60 -41.99
N THR A 200 -54.61 23.80 -41.00
CA THR A 200 -53.77 22.61 -41.15
C THR A 200 -54.36 21.50 -40.31
N GLY A 201 -54.67 20.38 -40.93
CA GLY A 201 -55.20 19.21 -40.24
C GLY A 201 -54.70 17.92 -40.89
N GLY A 202 -54.89 16.80 -40.21
CA GLY A 202 -54.46 15.50 -40.71
C GLY A 202 -54.27 14.48 -39.59
N PHE A 203 -53.95 13.24 -40.00
CA PHE A 203 -53.69 12.17 -39.05
C PHE A 203 -52.31 12.34 -38.40
N TYR A 204 -52.30 12.53 -37.08
CA TYR A 204 -51.09 12.59 -36.29
C TYR A 204 -50.80 11.21 -35.66
N ASP A 205 -49.73 10.54 -36.11
CA ASP A 205 -49.31 9.25 -35.55
C ASP A 205 -48.65 9.45 -34.17
N TYR A 206 -49.42 9.18 -33.12
CA TYR A 206 -48.96 9.27 -31.74
C TYR A 206 -47.72 8.39 -31.45
N ARG A 207 -47.50 7.29 -32.20
CA ARG A 207 -46.31 6.43 -32.05
C ARG A 207 -45.02 7.14 -32.50
N ARG A 208 -45.14 8.22 -33.28
CA ARG A 208 -44.02 9.02 -33.79
C ARG A 208 -43.78 10.31 -33.00
N SER A 209 -44.47 10.51 -31.88
CA SER A 209 -44.31 11.72 -31.04
C SER A 209 -42.86 11.95 -30.63
N LYS A 210 -42.32 13.09 -31.04
CA LYS A 210 -40.94 13.51 -30.77
C LYS A 210 -40.71 13.69 -29.27
N LEU A 211 -41.66 14.30 -28.55
CA LEU A 211 -41.58 14.53 -27.11
C LEU A 211 -41.58 13.23 -26.33
N LYS A 212 -42.35 12.22 -26.75
CA LYS A 212 -42.33 10.89 -26.15
C LYS A 212 -40.96 10.24 -26.26
N PHE A 213 -40.37 10.21 -27.46
CA PHE A 213 -39.01 9.68 -27.62
C PHE A 213 -37.99 10.46 -26.82
N MET A 214 -38.11 11.78 -26.76
CA MET A 214 -37.19 12.60 -26.00
C MET A 214 -37.25 12.36 -24.50
N ASN A 215 -38.45 12.15 -23.95
CA ASN A 215 -38.61 11.79 -22.55
C ASN A 215 -37.96 10.45 -22.22
N VAL A 216 -38.13 9.44 -23.09
CA VAL A 216 -37.47 8.15 -22.95
C VAL A 216 -35.95 8.30 -23.03
N ILE A 217 -35.43 9.06 -24.00
CA ILE A 217 -33.99 9.33 -24.11
C ILE A 217 -33.49 10.04 -22.85
N ARG A 218 -34.19 11.06 -22.35
CA ARG A 218 -33.83 11.79 -21.13
C ARG A 218 -33.78 10.87 -19.91
N GLN A 219 -34.76 9.98 -19.75
CA GLN A 219 -34.76 8.99 -18.66
C GLN A 219 -33.62 7.99 -18.80
N ASN A 220 -33.40 7.46 -20.02
CA ASN A 220 -32.31 6.53 -20.29
C ASN A 220 -30.94 7.18 -20.02
N THR A 221 -30.71 8.41 -20.46
CA THR A 221 -29.47 9.15 -20.18
C THR A 221 -29.27 9.35 -18.68
N LYS A 222 -30.32 9.71 -17.93
CA LYS A 222 -30.21 9.78 -16.46
C LYS A 222 -29.85 8.44 -15.85
N SER A 223 -30.48 7.35 -16.30
CA SER A 223 -30.17 6.01 -15.80
C SER A 223 -28.76 5.53 -16.16
N ILE A 224 -28.25 5.93 -17.33
CA ILE A 224 -26.88 5.64 -17.76
C ILE A 224 -25.90 6.37 -16.85
N ASN A 225 -26.07 7.69 -16.67
CA ASN A 225 -25.18 8.47 -15.79
C ASN A 225 -25.21 7.93 -14.35
N MET A 226 -26.37 7.56 -13.81
CA MET A 226 -26.46 6.94 -12.48
C MET A 226 -25.69 5.63 -12.39
N LYS A 227 -25.74 4.79 -13.43
CA LYS A 227 -24.99 3.53 -13.49
C LYS A 227 -23.49 3.75 -13.71
N GLU A 228 -23.11 4.78 -14.45
CA GLU A 228 -21.70 5.18 -14.62
C GLU A 228 -21.13 5.64 -13.27
N ASP A 229 -21.84 6.49 -12.53
CA ASP A 229 -21.45 6.93 -11.18
C ASP A 229 -21.37 5.74 -10.19
N GLU A 230 -22.29 4.79 -10.28
CA GLU A 230 -22.29 3.57 -9.46
C GLU A 230 -21.09 2.68 -9.81
N LEU A 231 -20.84 2.47 -11.11
CA LEU A 231 -19.72 1.67 -11.59
C LEU A 231 -18.37 2.26 -11.14
N GLU A 232 -18.20 3.59 -11.25
CA GLU A 232 -17.00 4.30 -10.82
C GLU A 232 -16.73 4.11 -9.32
N LYS A 233 -17.76 4.18 -8.48
CA LYS A 233 -17.62 3.90 -7.04
C LYS A 233 -17.21 2.45 -6.76
N THR A 234 -17.83 1.47 -7.42
CA THR A 234 -17.43 0.07 -7.25
C THR A 234 -15.99 -0.19 -7.70
N LEU A 235 -15.56 0.43 -8.80
CA LEU A 235 -14.17 0.33 -9.27
C LEU A 235 -13.18 0.91 -8.26
N GLU A 236 -13.53 2.04 -7.66
CA GLU A 236 -12.69 2.68 -6.64
C GLU A 236 -12.63 1.86 -5.35
N ASP A 237 -13.76 1.30 -4.91
CA ASP A 237 -13.81 0.37 -3.77
C ASP A 237 -12.99 -0.90 -4.01
N ASP A 238 -13.08 -1.49 -5.21
CA ASP A 238 -12.32 -2.68 -5.57
C ASP A 238 -10.81 -2.38 -5.65
N TYR A 239 -10.42 -1.24 -6.21
CA TYR A 239 -9.03 -0.79 -6.25
C TYR A 239 -8.46 -0.56 -4.84
N GLN A 240 -9.25 -0.01 -3.93
CA GLN A 240 -8.83 0.15 -2.54
C GLN A 240 -8.65 -1.20 -1.83
N ARG A 241 -9.51 -2.18 -2.10
CA ARG A 241 -9.38 -3.53 -1.55
C ARG A 241 -8.14 -4.24 -2.05
N THR A 242 -7.87 -4.20 -3.36
CA THR A 242 -6.66 -4.84 -3.91
C THR A 242 -5.39 -4.20 -3.36
N LEU A 243 -5.35 -2.87 -3.23
CA LEU A 243 -4.21 -2.18 -2.59
C LEU A 243 -4.01 -2.59 -1.13
N GLN A 244 -5.09 -2.78 -0.35
CA GLN A 244 -5.00 -3.25 1.03
C GLN A 244 -4.45 -4.67 1.12
N ASP A 245 -4.91 -5.57 0.25
CA ASP A 245 -4.44 -6.95 0.21
C ASP A 245 -2.95 -7.03 -0.20
N GLU A 246 -2.53 -6.28 -1.21
CA GLU A 246 -1.13 -6.18 -1.61
C GLU A 246 -0.25 -5.58 -0.51
N ALA A 247 -0.72 -4.55 0.19
CA ALA A 247 0.00 -3.96 1.32
C ALA A 247 0.20 -4.96 2.47
N LYS A 248 -0.83 -5.77 2.76
CA LYS A 248 -0.76 -6.82 3.78
C LYS A 248 0.21 -7.92 3.39
N GLU A 249 0.24 -8.32 2.12
CA GLU A 249 1.21 -9.30 1.62
C GLU A 249 2.65 -8.77 1.71
N LEU A 250 2.85 -7.49 1.35
CA LEU A 250 4.15 -6.82 1.47
C LEU A 250 4.63 -6.77 2.92
N GLU A 251 3.75 -6.47 3.87
CA GLU A 251 4.08 -6.46 5.30
C GLU A 251 4.53 -7.85 5.80
N GLN A 252 3.85 -8.91 5.36
CA GLN A 252 4.26 -10.29 5.67
C GLN A 252 5.64 -10.65 5.09
N LEU A 253 5.91 -10.23 3.86
CA LEU A 253 7.21 -10.46 3.21
C LEU A 253 8.33 -9.68 3.91
N LEU A 254 8.08 -8.44 4.31
CA LEU A 254 9.01 -7.63 5.09
C LEU A 254 9.28 -8.26 6.47
N GLY A 255 8.25 -8.77 7.13
CA GLY A 255 8.39 -9.52 8.38
C GLY A 255 9.28 -10.76 8.23
N LYS A 256 9.04 -11.57 7.18
CA LYS A 256 9.87 -12.75 6.86
C LYS A 256 11.32 -12.35 6.56
N ARG A 257 11.53 -11.28 5.79
CA ARG A 257 12.86 -10.76 5.47
C ARG A 257 13.62 -10.37 6.72
N ASN A 258 13.00 -9.62 7.64
CA ASN A 258 13.63 -9.20 8.88
C ASN A 258 14.03 -10.41 9.76
N MET A 259 13.15 -11.41 9.88
CA MET A 259 13.50 -12.65 10.61
C MET A 259 14.70 -13.38 10.00
N LEU A 260 14.80 -13.43 8.67
CA LEU A 260 15.93 -14.07 7.98
C LEU A 260 17.23 -13.28 8.16
N LEU A 261 17.16 -11.94 8.15
CA LEU A 261 18.32 -11.08 8.43
C LEU A 261 18.83 -11.29 9.86
N THR A 262 17.94 -11.31 10.86
CA THR A 262 18.34 -11.60 12.25
C THR A 262 18.98 -12.99 12.38
N LYS A 263 18.42 -14.01 11.72
CA LYS A 263 19.04 -15.35 11.69
C LYS A 263 20.41 -15.35 11.01
N GLN A 264 20.56 -14.60 9.92
CA GLN A 264 21.83 -14.45 9.22
C GLN A 264 22.89 -13.85 10.15
N GLU A 265 22.57 -12.77 10.86
CA GLU A 265 23.47 -12.15 11.85
C GLU A 265 23.81 -13.10 13.00
N GLU A 266 22.82 -13.84 13.52
CA GLU A 266 23.04 -14.85 14.56
C GLU A 266 24.02 -15.93 14.10
N TYR A 267 23.82 -16.49 12.90
CA TYR A 267 24.73 -17.47 12.32
C TYR A 267 26.11 -16.88 12.03
N SER A 268 26.20 -15.65 11.53
CA SER A 268 27.47 -14.96 11.33
C SER A 268 28.23 -14.75 12.64
N LYS A 269 27.53 -14.44 13.73
CA LYS A 269 28.14 -14.34 15.07
C LYS A 269 28.65 -15.70 15.55
N LYS A 270 27.83 -16.76 15.45
CA LYS A 270 28.25 -18.13 15.79
C LYS A 270 29.47 -18.57 14.98
N ILE A 271 29.52 -18.25 13.68
CA ILE A 271 30.68 -18.55 12.83
C ILE A 271 31.93 -17.82 13.33
N ARG A 272 31.80 -16.55 13.76
CA ARG A 272 32.93 -15.78 14.31
C ARG A 272 33.41 -16.34 15.65
N GLU A 273 32.50 -16.79 16.51
CA GLU A 273 32.81 -17.41 17.81
C GLU A 273 33.58 -18.74 17.66
N LEU A 274 33.43 -19.45 16.53
CA LEU A 274 34.20 -20.67 16.24
C LEU A 274 35.70 -20.40 16.03
N GLY A 275 36.12 -19.15 15.82
CA GLY A 275 37.52 -18.78 15.62
C GLY A 275 38.10 -19.20 14.25
N PRO A 276 39.43 -19.16 14.08
CA PRO A 276 40.08 -19.57 12.85
C PRO A 276 40.02 -21.09 12.70
N LEU A 277 39.11 -21.55 11.83
CA LEU A 277 39.00 -22.94 11.41
C LEU A 277 40.18 -23.29 10.49
N SER A 278 40.70 -24.52 10.58
CA SER A 278 41.73 -24.98 9.64
C SER A 278 41.18 -25.04 8.22
N SER A 279 42.03 -24.81 7.21
CA SER A 279 41.65 -24.90 5.78
C SER A 279 41.01 -26.24 5.42
N ASP A 280 41.43 -27.32 6.10
CA ASP A 280 40.97 -28.68 5.86
C ASP A 280 39.54 -28.91 6.34
N ALA A 281 39.05 -28.13 7.31
CA ALA A 281 37.68 -28.24 7.80
C ALA A 281 36.67 -27.91 6.69
N PHE A 282 36.97 -26.94 5.82
CA PHE A 282 36.07 -26.57 4.73
C PHE A 282 36.02 -27.64 3.64
N GLU A 283 37.13 -28.26 3.26
CA GLU A 283 37.15 -29.34 2.26
C GLU A 283 36.47 -30.62 2.76
N THR A 284 36.63 -30.96 4.05
CA THR A 284 36.14 -32.22 4.64
C THR A 284 34.61 -32.33 4.67
N TYR A 285 33.91 -31.21 4.85
CA TYR A 285 32.45 -31.18 5.04
C TYR A 285 31.67 -30.65 3.83
N LYS A 286 32.32 -29.95 2.89
CA LYS A 286 31.69 -29.29 1.73
C LYS A 286 30.99 -30.23 0.75
N ARG A 287 31.44 -31.49 0.64
CA ARG A 287 30.86 -32.49 -0.29
C ARG A 287 29.79 -33.39 0.35
N ARG A 288 29.45 -33.17 1.62
CA ARG A 288 28.50 -34.01 2.35
C ARG A 288 27.10 -33.43 2.31
N SER A 289 26.09 -34.29 2.34
CA SER A 289 24.70 -33.85 2.36
C SER A 289 24.32 -33.25 3.72
N ILE A 290 23.33 -32.35 3.73
CA ILE A 290 22.82 -31.73 4.96
C ILE A 290 22.38 -32.79 5.99
N LYS A 291 21.74 -33.88 5.54
CA LYS A 291 21.32 -34.98 6.41
C LYS A 291 22.51 -35.67 7.10
N GLU A 292 23.60 -35.90 6.38
CA GLU A 292 24.80 -36.53 6.95
C GLU A 292 25.50 -35.60 7.93
N LEU A 293 25.57 -34.30 7.63
CA LEU A 293 26.14 -33.30 8.52
C LEU A 293 25.37 -33.23 9.85
N TYR A 294 24.03 -33.23 9.82
CA TYR A 294 23.23 -33.28 11.05
C TYR A 294 23.46 -34.56 11.86
N LYS A 295 23.58 -35.72 11.20
CA LYS A 295 23.87 -36.99 11.89
C LYS A 295 25.25 -36.97 12.56
N MET A 296 26.25 -36.40 11.91
CA MET A 296 27.59 -36.23 12.47
C MET A 296 27.61 -35.22 13.62
N LEU A 297 26.92 -34.09 13.48
CA LEU A 297 26.75 -33.10 14.54
C LEU A 297 26.12 -33.74 15.78
N HIS A 298 25.04 -34.51 15.59
CA HIS A 298 24.36 -35.19 16.69
C HIS A 298 25.28 -36.18 17.39
N LYS A 299 26.01 -37.01 16.63
CA LYS A 299 26.98 -37.97 17.20
C LYS A 299 28.10 -37.25 17.96
N CYS A 300 28.61 -36.14 17.43
CA CYS A 300 29.65 -35.35 18.08
C CYS A 300 29.12 -34.70 19.37
N ASN A 301 27.87 -34.23 19.37
CA ASN A 301 27.22 -33.66 20.55
C ASN A 301 26.93 -34.72 21.63
N GLU A 302 26.56 -35.94 21.25
CA GLU A 302 26.46 -37.07 22.19
C GLU A 302 27.81 -37.41 22.81
N GLN A 303 28.88 -37.44 22.01
CA GLN A 303 30.24 -37.63 22.52
C GLN A 303 30.63 -36.50 23.48
N LEU A 304 30.31 -35.24 23.15
CA LEU A 304 30.54 -34.10 24.05
C LEU A 304 29.75 -34.19 25.37
N GLN A 305 28.51 -34.68 25.32
CA GLN A 305 27.69 -34.90 26.53
C GLN A 305 28.29 -35.97 27.45
N GLN A 306 28.99 -36.98 26.93
CA GLN A 306 29.70 -37.95 27.76
C GLN A 306 30.79 -37.29 28.62
N PHE A 307 31.38 -36.19 28.13
CA PHE A 307 32.34 -35.38 28.89
C PHE A 307 31.67 -34.36 29.83
N SER A 308 30.34 -34.33 29.93
CA SER A 308 29.60 -33.43 30.85
C SER A 308 29.98 -33.61 32.33
N HIS A 309 30.44 -34.81 32.71
CA HIS A 309 30.84 -35.14 34.07
C HIS A 309 32.33 -34.91 34.32
N VAL A 310 33.09 -34.47 33.31
CA VAL A 310 34.46 -34.00 33.52
C VAL A 310 34.36 -32.70 34.30
N ASN A 311 34.81 -32.75 35.55
CA ASN A 311 34.83 -31.61 36.44
C ASN A 311 35.60 -30.47 35.75
N LYS A 312 34.90 -29.37 35.40
CA LYS A 312 35.51 -28.21 34.74
C LYS A 312 36.61 -27.57 35.58
N LYS A 313 36.59 -27.79 36.90
CA LYS A 313 37.63 -27.37 37.85
C LYS A 313 38.73 -28.42 38.04
N ALA A 314 38.71 -29.56 37.34
CA ALA A 314 39.74 -30.58 37.48
C ALA A 314 41.12 -30.06 37.11
N LEU A 315 41.19 -29.18 36.10
CA LEU A 315 42.44 -28.54 35.71
C LEU A 315 42.92 -27.56 36.79
N ASP A 316 42.04 -26.67 37.26
CA ASP A 316 42.36 -25.72 38.33
C ASP A 316 42.76 -26.44 39.63
N GLN A 317 42.07 -27.52 39.98
CA GLN A 317 42.39 -28.38 41.12
C GLN A 317 43.72 -29.10 40.92
N TYR A 318 44.01 -29.63 39.73
CA TYR A 318 45.28 -30.26 39.42
C TYR A 318 46.44 -29.27 39.56
N VAL A 319 46.30 -28.06 39.03
CA VAL A 319 47.32 -27.00 39.15
C VAL A 319 47.54 -26.64 40.61
N ASN A 320 46.47 -26.32 41.35
CA ASN A 320 46.58 -25.95 42.77
C ASN A 320 47.16 -27.08 43.64
N PHE A 321 46.75 -28.33 43.42
CA PHE A 321 47.33 -29.47 44.13
C PHE A 321 48.79 -29.74 43.75
N THR A 322 49.19 -29.45 42.51
CA THR A 322 50.58 -29.57 42.06
C THR A 322 51.44 -28.51 42.75
N GLU A 323 50.98 -27.26 42.81
CA GLU A 323 51.66 -26.16 43.52
C GLU A 323 51.80 -26.45 45.01
N GLN A 324 50.72 -26.87 45.68
CA GLN A 324 50.76 -27.25 47.10
C GLN A 324 51.73 -28.41 47.37
N ARG A 325 51.76 -29.41 46.48
CA ARG A 325 52.70 -30.54 46.60
C ARG A 325 54.14 -30.06 46.48
N GLU A 326 54.44 -29.19 45.52
CA GLU A 326 55.80 -28.64 45.35
C GLU A 326 56.23 -27.76 46.53
N GLU A 327 55.32 -27.00 47.13
CA GLU A 327 55.62 -26.22 48.34
C GLU A 327 55.89 -27.14 49.55
N LEU A 328 55.05 -28.16 49.76
CA LEU A 328 55.25 -29.13 50.84
C LEU A 328 56.55 -29.92 50.67
N GLN A 329 56.91 -30.32 49.44
CA GLN A 329 58.18 -30.97 49.15
C GLN A 329 59.38 -30.06 49.46
N ARG A 330 59.30 -28.76 49.15
CA ARG A 330 60.34 -27.79 49.53
C ARG A 330 60.47 -27.65 51.04
N ARG A 331 59.36 -27.48 51.77
CA ARG A 331 59.37 -27.38 53.23
C ARG A 331 59.93 -28.64 53.89
N GLN A 332 59.59 -29.83 53.37
CA GLN A 332 60.13 -31.09 53.86
C GLN A 332 61.66 -31.11 53.73
N ALA A 333 62.20 -30.74 52.55
CA ALA A 333 63.64 -30.68 52.33
C ALA A 333 64.35 -29.65 53.24
N GLU A 334 63.72 -28.50 53.50
CA GLU A 334 64.24 -27.49 54.43
C GLU A 334 64.26 -27.99 55.88
N LEU A 335 63.20 -28.67 56.32
CA LEU A 335 63.12 -29.26 57.66
C LEU A 335 64.12 -30.39 57.85
N ASP A 336 64.28 -31.27 56.86
CA ASP A 336 65.26 -32.35 56.90
C ASP A 336 66.70 -31.80 56.95
N ALA A 337 66.99 -30.76 56.17
CA ALA A 337 68.27 -30.06 56.25
C ALA A 337 68.47 -29.33 57.60
N GLY A 338 67.39 -28.83 58.20
CA GLY A 338 67.40 -28.24 59.53
C GLY A 338 67.68 -29.27 60.62
N ASP A 339 67.05 -30.44 60.56
CA ASP A 339 67.24 -31.54 61.50
C ASP A 339 68.69 -32.05 61.49
N GLU A 340 69.27 -32.23 60.30
CA GLU A 340 70.70 -32.60 60.18
C GLU A 340 71.64 -31.55 60.76
N LYS A 341 71.38 -30.25 60.52
CA LYS A 341 72.16 -29.17 61.15
C LYS A 341 72.05 -29.18 62.67
N ILE A 342 70.86 -29.45 63.22
CA ILE A 342 70.64 -29.52 64.67
C ILE A 342 71.40 -30.70 65.26
N LYS A 343 71.35 -31.89 64.62
CA LYS A 343 72.13 -33.06 65.05
C LYS A 343 73.63 -32.79 65.02
N GLU A 344 74.13 -32.13 63.99
CA GLU A 344 75.54 -31.73 63.88
C GLU A 344 75.92 -30.76 65.01
N LEU A 345 75.09 -29.75 65.28
CA LEU A 345 75.27 -28.81 66.39
C LEU A 345 75.28 -29.50 67.75
N ILE A 346 74.37 -30.45 68.00
CA ILE A 346 74.33 -31.25 69.22
C ILE A 346 75.63 -32.03 69.37
N SER A 347 76.10 -32.69 68.31
CA SER A 347 77.37 -33.44 68.33
C SER A 347 78.57 -32.54 68.64
N VAL A 348 78.66 -31.35 68.03
CA VAL A 348 79.74 -30.39 68.28
C VAL A 348 79.67 -29.84 69.71
N LEU A 349 78.48 -29.55 70.22
CA LEU A 349 78.28 -29.09 71.60
C LEU A 349 78.63 -30.16 72.62
N ASP A 350 78.25 -31.42 72.39
CA ASP A 350 78.63 -32.53 73.27
C ASP A 350 80.15 -32.75 73.27
N GLN A 351 80.81 -32.65 72.10
CA GLN A 351 82.26 -32.71 72.03
C GLN A 351 82.93 -31.56 72.81
N ARG A 352 82.48 -30.30 72.62
CA ARG A 352 83.02 -29.15 73.36
C ARG A 352 82.76 -29.25 74.86
N LYS A 353 81.59 -29.76 75.25
CA LYS A 353 81.25 -30.02 76.65
C LYS A 353 82.26 -31.02 77.24
N ASP A 354 82.49 -32.13 76.56
CA ASP A 354 83.44 -33.16 76.99
C ASP A 354 84.87 -32.61 77.07
N GLU A 355 85.32 -31.84 76.08
CA GLU A 355 86.65 -31.20 76.07
C GLU A 355 86.82 -30.17 77.21
N SER A 356 85.79 -29.37 77.48
CA SER A 356 85.80 -28.39 78.57
C SER A 356 85.82 -29.06 79.94
N ILE A 357 85.03 -30.13 80.11
CA ILE A 357 85.03 -30.95 81.32
C ILE A 357 86.40 -31.61 81.51
N GLU A 358 87.03 -32.11 80.46
CA GLU A 358 88.37 -32.71 80.56
C GLU A 358 89.45 -31.67 80.91
N ARG A 359 89.38 -30.47 80.33
CA ARG A 359 90.33 -29.38 80.63
C ARG A 359 90.19 -28.91 82.08
N THR A 360 88.96 -28.65 82.53
CA THR A 360 88.70 -28.27 83.93
C THR A 360 89.13 -29.38 84.89
N PHE A 361 88.86 -30.65 84.57
CA PHE A 361 89.32 -31.78 85.37
C PHE A 361 90.84 -31.88 85.45
N LYS A 362 91.57 -31.75 84.33
CA LYS A 362 93.04 -31.73 84.35
C LYS A 362 93.59 -30.60 85.23
N GLY A 363 92.95 -29.44 85.18
CA GLY A 363 93.25 -28.31 86.06
C GLY A 363 93.05 -28.64 87.53
N VAL A 364 91.87 -29.16 87.91
CA VAL A 364 91.54 -29.55 89.29
C VAL A 364 92.44 -30.70 89.78
N ALA A 365 92.71 -31.71 88.95
CA ALA A 365 93.58 -32.83 89.27
C ALA A 365 95.02 -32.39 89.54
N LYS A 366 95.54 -31.39 88.81
CA LYS A 366 96.86 -30.81 89.04
C LYS A 366 96.93 -30.08 90.38
N HIS A 367 95.99 -29.15 90.63
CA HIS A 367 95.94 -28.40 91.89
C HIS A 367 95.71 -29.32 93.09
N PHE A 368 94.85 -30.34 92.97
CA PHE A 368 94.64 -31.33 94.01
C PHE A 368 95.92 -32.08 94.35
N ARG A 369 96.71 -32.49 93.35
CA ARG A 369 98.00 -33.16 93.57
C ARG A 369 98.99 -32.26 94.30
N GLU A 370 99.12 -31.01 93.87
CA GLU A 370 100.02 -30.01 94.47
C GLU A 370 99.63 -29.74 95.93
N VAL A 371 98.38 -29.37 96.18
CA VAL A 371 97.85 -29.09 97.53
C VAL A 371 97.94 -30.31 98.44
N PHE A 372 97.61 -31.51 97.95
CA PHE A 372 97.67 -32.73 98.77
C PHE A 372 99.12 -33.07 99.17
N SER A 373 100.10 -32.83 98.29
CA SER A 373 101.51 -33.08 98.59
C SER A 373 102.10 -32.09 99.62
N GLU A 374 101.57 -30.87 99.72
CA GLU A 374 101.95 -29.92 100.77
C GLU A 374 101.30 -30.24 102.12
N LEU A 375 100.05 -30.73 102.12
CA LEU A 375 99.30 -31.06 103.34
C LEU A 375 99.74 -32.37 104.00
N VAL A 376 100.24 -33.34 103.23
CA VAL A 376 100.63 -34.68 103.74
C VAL A 376 102.07 -34.99 103.35
N GLN A 377 103.00 -34.90 104.31
CA GLN A 377 104.40 -35.28 104.10
C GLN A 377 104.50 -36.77 103.72
N GLY A 378 104.91 -37.06 102.48
CA GLY A 378 105.05 -38.43 101.95
C GLY A 378 103.82 -39.01 101.23
N GLY A 379 102.71 -38.28 101.11
CA GLY A 379 101.47 -38.75 100.46
C GLY A 379 101.30 -38.30 99.00
N HIS A 380 100.66 -39.15 98.17
CA HIS A 380 100.28 -38.83 96.79
C HIS A 380 98.77 -38.97 96.58
N GLY A 381 98.11 -37.89 96.15
CA GLY A 381 96.70 -37.87 95.80
C GLY A 381 96.46 -37.79 94.29
N PHE A 382 95.56 -38.61 93.76
CA PHE A 382 95.14 -38.62 92.35
C PHE A 382 93.62 -38.51 92.26
N LEU A 383 93.14 -37.60 91.42
CA LEU A 383 91.74 -37.56 91.00
C LEU A 383 91.56 -38.41 89.74
N VAL A 384 90.50 -39.24 89.71
CA VAL A 384 90.13 -40.07 88.56
C VAL A 384 88.72 -39.69 88.08
N MET A 385 88.57 -39.48 86.77
CA MET A 385 87.28 -39.18 86.15
C MET A 385 86.58 -40.48 85.74
N MET A 386 85.40 -40.75 86.31
CA MET A 386 84.57 -41.89 85.92
C MET A 386 83.48 -41.42 84.92
N LYS A 387 83.56 -41.86 83.66
CA LYS A 387 82.47 -41.66 82.69
C LYS A 387 81.44 -42.80 82.84
N LYS A 388 80.25 -42.52 83.38
CA LYS A 388 79.11 -43.46 83.30
C LYS A 388 78.44 -43.33 81.93
N LYS A 389 78.40 -44.43 81.18
CA LYS A 389 77.93 -44.50 79.77
C LYS A 389 76.47 -44.06 79.51
N PHE A 390 75.67 -43.76 80.53
CA PHE A 390 74.23 -43.47 80.37
C PHE A 390 73.69 -42.31 81.22
N LEU A 391 74.54 -41.57 81.93
CA LEU A 391 74.12 -40.40 82.72
C LEU A 391 75.02 -39.22 82.39
N LEU A 392 74.40 -38.04 82.17
CA LEU A 392 75.05 -36.75 81.92
C LEU A 392 75.89 -36.22 83.11
N PHE A 393 76.20 -37.08 84.07
CA PHE A 393 76.91 -36.76 85.30
C PHE A 393 78.29 -37.38 85.26
N VAL A 394 79.30 -36.51 85.34
CA VAL A 394 80.68 -36.92 85.60
C VAL A 394 80.85 -37.06 87.11
N VAL A 395 81.28 -38.24 87.55
CA VAL A 395 81.58 -38.52 88.96
C VAL A 395 83.09 -38.48 89.13
N MET A 396 83.56 -37.82 90.18
CA MET A 396 84.98 -37.74 90.53
C MET A 396 85.26 -38.67 91.70
N ASP A 397 86.28 -39.51 91.57
CA ASP A 397 86.81 -40.33 92.67
C ASP A 397 88.21 -39.86 93.06
N ILE A 398 88.49 -39.96 94.36
CA ILE A 398 89.78 -39.58 94.95
C ILE A 398 90.53 -40.87 95.32
N LEU A 399 91.70 -41.08 94.73
CA LEU A 399 92.65 -42.11 95.12
C LEU A 399 93.79 -41.48 95.92
N ILE A 400 94.03 -42.01 97.11
CA ILE A 400 95.09 -41.56 98.02
C ILE A 400 96.05 -42.72 98.26
N TYR A 401 97.34 -42.46 98.07
CA TYR A 401 98.43 -43.33 98.48
C TYR A 401 99.25 -42.61 99.55
N VAL A 402 99.54 -43.31 100.64
CA VAL A 402 100.45 -42.83 101.70
C VAL A 402 101.56 -43.85 101.79
N SER A 403 102.81 -43.41 101.58
CA SER A 403 104.01 -44.26 101.65
C SER A 403 104.64 -44.24 103.03
#